data_AF-A0A292ZBX6-F1
#
_entry.id   AF-A0A292ZBX6-F1
#
_cell.length_a   1.000
_cell.length_b   1.000
_cell.length_c   1.000
_cell.angle_alpha   90.00
_cell.angle_beta   90.00
_cell.angle_gamma   90.00
#
_symmetry.space_group_name_H-M   'P 1'
#
loop_
_entity.id
_entity.type
_entity.pdbx_description
1 polymer ?
#
loop_
_entity_poly.entity_id
_entity_poly.type
_entity_poly.pdbx_seq_one_letter_code
_entity_poly.pdbx_strand_id
1 'polypeptide(L)'
;MNMHRPTISEMEAGNRRITADELAKLADLYDTKLTWLLGDAPERAATDDPKLQLAARELSKLKPDDLDRLLKLIAAMKTDDETGA
;
A
#
# COMPACT_ATOMS: atom_id res chain seq x y z
N MET A 1 2.44 -6.02 -22.50
CA MET A 1 3.83 -6.46 -22.19
C MET A 1 4.44 -7.44 -23.19
N ASN A 2 3.72 -8.04 -24.16
CA ASN A 2 4.28 -8.96 -25.20
C ASN A 2 5.40 -9.91 -24.72
N MET A 3 5.24 -10.45 -23.51
CA MET A 3 6.16 -11.42 -22.92
C MET A 3 5.59 -12.81 -23.09
N HIS A 4 6.46 -13.79 -23.31
CA HIS A 4 6.06 -15.20 -23.28
C HIS A 4 5.79 -15.63 -21.84
N ARG A 5 4.80 -16.54 -21.65
CA ARG A 5 4.44 -17.06 -20.32
C ARG A 5 5.65 -17.61 -19.52
N PRO A 6 6.60 -18.34 -20.11
CA PRO A 6 7.81 -18.77 -19.39
C PRO A 6 8.62 -17.61 -18.82
N THR A 7 8.65 -16.45 -19.47
CA THR A 7 9.36 -15.28 -18.94
C THR A 7 8.75 -14.80 -17.62
N ILE A 8 7.43 -14.83 -17.50
CA ILE A 8 6.74 -14.50 -16.24
C ILE A 8 7.03 -15.56 -15.18
N SER A 9 6.99 -16.85 -15.53
CA SER A 9 7.30 -17.91 -14.58
C SER A 9 8.74 -17.83 -14.04
N GLU A 10 9.73 -17.50 -14.87
CA GLU A 10 11.11 -17.31 -14.41
C GLU A 10 11.28 -16.05 -13.54
N MET A 11 10.50 -14.99 -13.80
CA MET A 11 10.44 -13.80 -12.94
C MET A 11 9.86 -14.15 -11.56
N GLU A 12 8.72 -14.86 -11.53
CA GLU A 12 8.02 -15.26 -10.29
C GLU A 12 8.81 -16.27 -9.46
N ALA A 13 9.57 -17.15 -10.12
CA ALA A 13 10.48 -18.09 -9.46
C ALA A 13 11.74 -17.42 -8.89
N GLY A 14 11.99 -16.14 -9.21
CA GLY A 14 13.21 -15.44 -8.81
C GLY A 14 14.47 -15.87 -9.58
N ASN A 15 14.32 -16.69 -10.62
CA ASN A 15 15.41 -17.16 -11.45
C ASN A 15 15.94 -16.06 -12.40
N ARG A 16 15.12 -15.04 -12.66
CA ARG A 16 15.45 -13.90 -13.53
C ARG A 16 15.24 -12.59 -12.80
N ARG A 17 16.20 -11.67 -12.94
CA ARG A 17 16.05 -10.28 -12.47
C ARG A 17 15.02 -9.53 -13.29
N ILE A 18 14.21 -8.73 -12.61
CA ILE A 18 13.19 -7.85 -13.19
C ILE A 18 13.78 -6.45 -13.29
N THR A 19 13.68 -5.82 -14.45
CA THR A 19 14.12 -4.42 -14.66
C THR A 19 13.10 -3.44 -14.10
N ALA A 20 13.52 -2.20 -13.82
CA ALA A 20 12.63 -1.16 -13.29
C ALA A 20 11.41 -0.90 -14.22
N ASP A 21 11.64 -0.88 -15.54
CA ASP A 21 10.59 -0.69 -16.54
C ASP A 21 9.57 -1.84 -16.58
N GLU A 22 10.04 -3.09 -16.39
CA GLU A 22 9.15 -4.25 -16.27
C GLU A 22 8.34 -4.17 -14.98
N LEU A 23 8.96 -3.75 -13.88
CA LEU A 23 8.31 -3.61 -12.58
C LEU A 23 7.21 -2.54 -12.61
N ALA A 24 7.44 -1.41 -13.27
CA ALA A 24 6.44 -0.37 -13.47
C ALA A 24 5.24 -0.88 -14.30
N LYS A 25 5.51 -1.60 -15.40
CA LYS A 25 4.44 -2.19 -16.23
C LYS A 25 3.64 -3.27 -15.50
N LEU A 26 4.27 -4.01 -14.58
CA LEU A 26 3.59 -4.97 -13.72
C LEU A 26 2.69 -4.26 -12.70
N ALA A 27 3.15 -3.16 -12.10
CA ALA A 27 2.35 -2.35 -11.19
C ALA A 27 1.08 -1.84 -11.87
N ASP A 28 1.22 -1.28 -13.08
CA ASP A 28 0.09 -0.81 -13.90
C ASP A 28 -0.85 -1.95 -14.30
N LEU A 29 -0.30 -3.11 -14.70
CA LEU A 29 -1.11 -4.26 -15.11
C LEU A 29 -1.94 -4.83 -13.94
N TYR A 30 -1.36 -4.87 -12.75
CA TYR A 30 -2.02 -5.41 -11.55
C TYR A 30 -2.85 -4.37 -10.80
N ASP A 31 -2.85 -3.11 -11.25
CA ASP A 31 -3.48 -1.98 -10.55
C ASP A 31 -2.99 -1.87 -9.09
N THR A 32 -1.68 -1.97 -8.89
CA THR A 32 -1.03 -1.90 -7.56
C THR A 32 0.05 -0.83 -7.53
N LYS A 33 0.45 -0.42 -6.32
CA LYS A 33 1.59 0.48 -6.15
C LYS A 33 2.91 -0.28 -6.34
N LEU A 34 3.90 0.38 -6.95
CA LEU A 34 5.25 -0.18 -7.12
C LEU A 34 5.87 -0.64 -5.80
N THR A 35 5.65 0.11 -4.71
CA THR A 35 6.14 -0.25 -3.37
C THR A 35 5.56 -1.56 -2.85
N TRP A 36 4.33 -1.91 -3.26
CA TRP A 36 3.73 -3.20 -2.94
C TRP A 36 4.46 -4.37 -3.60
N LEU A 37 4.86 -4.22 -4.87
CA LEU A 37 5.64 -5.23 -5.59
C LEU A 37 7.05 -5.40 -5.00
N LEU A 38 7.63 -4.32 -4.45
CA LEU A 38 8.94 -4.34 -3.81
C LEU A 38 8.91 -4.93 -2.38
N GLY A 39 7.73 -5.22 -1.83
CA GLY A 39 7.58 -5.62 -0.43
C GLY A 39 7.85 -4.48 0.56
N ASP A 40 7.97 -3.24 0.06
CA ASP A 40 8.19 -2.00 0.84
C ASP A 40 6.86 -1.27 1.12
N ALA A 41 5.73 -1.89 0.76
CA ALA A 41 4.46 -1.46 1.29
C ALA A 41 4.48 -1.69 2.80
N PRO A 42 3.94 -0.74 3.61
CA PRO A 42 3.76 -0.99 5.03
C PRO A 42 3.08 -2.34 5.19
N GLU A 43 3.65 -3.21 6.04
CA GLU A 43 3.08 -4.51 6.42
C GLU A 43 1.58 -4.35 6.42
N ARG A 44 0.90 -5.06 5.50
CA ARG A 44 -0.55 -4.94 5.21
C ARG A 44 -1.23 -4.47 6.49
N ALA A 45 -1.59 -3.18 6.57
CA ALA A 45 -2.15 -2.63 7.81
C ALA A 45 -3.25 -3.58 8.23
N ALA A 46 -3.05 -4.35 9.31
CA ALA A 46 -3.72 -5.63 9.54
C ALA A 46 -5.22 -5.52 9.25
N THR A 47 -5.60 -5.77 7.99
CA THR A 47 -6.90 -5.34 7.48
C THR A 47 -7.98 -6.25 7.98
N ASP A 48 -7.60 -7.34 8.64
CA ASP A 48 -8.41 -8.30 9.37
C ASP A 48 -8.73 -7.86 10.80
N ASP A 49 -8.11 -6.80 11.35
CA ASP A 49 -8.53 -6.23 12.64
C ASP A 49 -9.96 -5.66 12.51
N PRO A 50 -10.97 -6.24 13.21
CA PRO A 50 -12.35 -5.78 13.12
C PRO A 50 -12.52 -4.32 13.53
N LYS A 51 -11.66 -3.80 14.43
CA LYS A 51 -11.68 -2.39 14.84
C LYS A 51 -11.17 -1.48 13.73
N LEU A 52 -10.13 -1.89 13.01
CA LEU A 52 -9.58 -1.12 11.89
C LEU A 52 -10.58 -1.06 10.73
N GLN A 53 -11.22 -2.18 10.41
CA GLN A 53 -12.29 -2.23 9.41
C GLN A 53 -13.49 -1.35 9.81
N LEU A 54 -13.91 -1.40 11.08
CA LEU A 54 -14.96 -0.55 11.62
C LEU A 54 -14.59 0.93 11.48
N ALA A 55 -13.38 1.30 11.87
CA ALA A 55 -12.89 2.66 11.72
C ALA A 55 -12.91 3.11 10.24
N ALA A 56 -12.35 2.32 9.32
CA ALA A 56 -12.36 2.64 7.89
C ALA A 56 -13.78 2.87 7.34
N ARG A 57 -14.75 2.07 7.77
CA ARG A 57 -16.16 2.22 7.37
C ARG A 57 -16.82 3.49 7.93
N GLU A 58 -16.49 3.90 9.14
CA GLU A 58 -17.05 5.12 9.70
C GLU A 58 -16.37 6.37 9.11
N LEU A 59 -15.07 6.29 8.82
CA LEU A 59 -14.32 7.35 8.14
C LEU A 59 -14.84 7.63 6.73
N SER A 60 -15.26 6.60 5.99
CA SER A 60 -15.78 6.76 4.62
C SER A 60 -17.13 7.48 4.55
N LYS A 61 -17.83 7.64 5.68
CA LYS A 61 -19.10 8.37 5.77
C LYS A 61 -18.92 9.87 6.01
N LEU A 62 -17.71 10.31 6.35
CA LEU A 62 -17.42 11.71 6.65
C LEU A 62 -17.39 12.55 5.38
N LYS A 63 -17.70 13.84 5.54
CA LYS A 63 -17.46 14.82 4.47
C LYS A 63 -15.94 15.02 4.32
N PRO A 64 -15.46 15.39 3.11
CA PRO A 64 -14.03 15.63 2.87
C PRO A 64 -13.39 16.56 3.91
N ASP A 65 -14.03 17.71 4.20
CA ASP A 65 -13.52 18.69 5.17
C ASP A 65 -13.41 18.15 6.61
N ASP A 66 -14.32 17.25 7.00
CA ASP A 66 -14.33 16.64 8.34
C ASP A 66 -13.25 15.55 8.46
N LEU A 67 -13.07 14.77 7.39
CA LEU A 67 -12.00 13.78 7.29
C LEU A 67 -10.62 14.45 7.39
N ASP A 68 -10.42 15.58 6.69
CA ASP A 68 -9.16 16.33 6.72
C ASP A 68 -8.83 16.86 8.13
N ARG A 69 -9.85 17.33 8.87
CA ARG A 69 -9.66 17.76 10.26
C ARG A 69 -9.26 16.60 11.16
N LEU A 70 -9.91 15.45 11.00
CA LEU A 70 -9.61 14.25 11.76
C LEU A 70 -8.18 13.75 11.48
N LEU A 71 -7.77 13.71 10.22
CA LEU A 71 -6.41 13.29 9.83
C LEU A 71 -5.34 14.20 10.45
N LYS A 72 -5.59 15.52 10.53
CA LYS A 72 -4.69 16.46 11.22
C LYS A 72 -4.58 16.18 12.72
N LEU A 73 -5.69 15.83 13.39
CA LEU A 73 -5.68 15.46 14.81
C LEU A 73 -4.89 14.16 15.04
N ILE A 74 -5.11 13.14 14.21
CA ILE A 74 -4.36 11.87 14.29
C ILE A 74 -2.86 12.12 14.08
N ALA A 75 -2.49 12.97 13.12
CA ALA A 75 -1.10 13.33 12.88
C ALA A 75 -0.46 14.01 14.10
N ALA A 76 -1.17 14.95 14.74
CA ALA A 76 -0.69 15.63 15.94
C ALA A 76 -0.45 14.65 17.10
N MET A 77 -1.38 13.70 17.32
CA MET A 77 -1.23 12.67 18.35
C MET A 77 -0.01 11.77 18.11
N LYS A 78 0.28 11.43 16.85
CA LYS A 78 1.46 10.61 16.50
C LYS A 78 2.78 11.34 16.77
N THR A 79 2.85 12.65 16.50
CA THR A 79 4.06 13.43 16.78
C THR A 79 4.35 13.60 18.27
N ASP A 80 3.32 13.63 19.12
CA ASP A 80 3.51 13.71 20.58
C ASP A 80 4.14 12.40 21.13
N ASP A 81 3.74 11.24 20.61
CA ASP A 81 4.34 9.94 20.97
C ASP A 81 5.81 9.83 20.53
N GLU A 82 6.20 10.41 19.39
CA GLU A 82 7.59 10.39 18.90
C GLU A 82 8.51 11.40 19.64
N THR A 83 7.94 12.42 20.29
CA THR A 83 8.71 13.46 21.01
C THR A 83 8.86 13.13 22.51
N GLY A 84 8.10 12.15 23.02
CA GLY A 84 8.11 11.71 24.42
C GLY A 84 8.96 10.47 24.74
N ALA A 85 9.73 9.94 23.77
CA ALA A 85 10.57 8.74 23.90
C ALA A 85 12.07 9.05 23.95
#